data_AF-A0A7X2HA78-F1
#
_entry.id   AF-A0A7X2HA78-F1
#
_cell.length_a   1.000
_cell.length_b   1.000
_cell.length_c   1.000
_cell.angle_alpha   90.00
_cell.angle_beta   90.00
_cell.angle_gamma   90.00
#
_symmetry.space_group_name_H-M   'P 1'
#
loop_
_entity.id
_entity.type
_entity.pdbx_description
1 polymer ?
#
loop_
_entity_poly.entity_id
_entity_poly.type
_entity_poly.pdbx_seq_one_letter_code
_entity_poly.pdbx_strand_id
1 'polypeptide(L)'
;MQMKLDKSEKIDSENKKVGLALSGGGYRASFFHLGVLANLAEKDLLRNISVISTVSGGSIVGALYFLKLREKVIENGQLRHLDYIQIVQAVEEDLAAGVSKNIRSKVFLHPLNELRAVFQSREKILAQLYQKYFYKSDLMMHELKVSGLPKLIINATFLRNGGHWYFSQDDMGQYMDNKIVNSKGSISYLKNPVYLKDAIAASSAVPGLFNYVRVNIDSVSHKLVDGGAFDNLGLFSLQNESCDFFILSDGSRQLTEEEFIPRKRLSVLKRSYDASLELNKKMMLESCSDYIHIHLKESHANVDLHVSEALSKLRTDLNNFLPQERNSLSFFAYLLTDDVSCHIIVNTELKGDFTFKESGNVSLMQTPTDKFRRGLRSGRKLNHVSGKGFIQALSEAKYFIVTFLLIFLASFWYALLATSGIIPDNDPVINSYFQALLIIISVVSVYLMFLTSMDDYIHHVDMVIAKLIHLILSLFYLLAIGTAAAIVIGLVIILLTGRFT
;
A
#
# COMPACT_ATOMS: atom_id res chain seq x y z
N MET A 1 -23.89 4.32 -10.78
CA MET A 1 -23.53 3.08 -11.46
C MET A 1 -23.59 3.30 -12.96
N GLN A 2 -22.45 3.32 -13.64
CA GLN A 2 -22.42 3.29 -15.11
C GLN A 2 -22.51 1.82 -15.54
N MET A 3 -23.55 1.47 -16.28
CA MET A 3 -23.82 0.12 -16.74
C MET A 3 -23.83 0.09 -18.26
N LYS A 4 -23.21 -0.93 -18.83
CA LYS A 4 -23.32 -1.26 -20.25
C LYS A 4 -23.76 -2.72 -20.37
N LEU A 5 -24.97 -2.96 -19.90
CA LEU A 5 -25.73 -4.21 -20.02
C LEU A 5 -26.90 -3.94 -20.96
N ASP A 6 -27.25 -4.91 -21.80
CA ASP A 6 -28.54 -4.88 -22.46
C ASP A 6 -29.63 -5.06 -21.38
N LYS A 7 -30.50 -4.05 -21.20
CA LYS A 7 -31.34 -3.88 -20.00
C LYS A 7 -32.32 -5.02 -19.70
N SER A 8 -32.43 -6.01 -20.60
CA SER A 8 -33.32 -7.17 -20.48
C SER A 8 -32.63 -8.46 -20.00
N GLU A 9 -31.30 -8.55 -19.97
CA GLU A 9 -30.62 -9.79 -19.60
C GLU A 9 -30.21 -9.80 -18.12
N LYS A 10 -30.83 -10.71 -17.37
CA LYS A 10 -30.34 -11.10 -16.03
C LYS A 10 -29.27 -12.17 -16.20
N ILE A 11 -28.19 -12.07 -15.42
CA ILE A 11 -27.04 -12.96 -15.56
C ILE A 11 -27.16 -14.14 -14.60
N ASP A 12 -27.19 -15.34 -15.15
CA ASP A 12 -27.04 -16.58 -14.39
C ASP A 12 -25.58 -16.77 -13.95
N SER A 13 -25.30 -16.61 -12.65
CA SER A 13 -23.96 -16.73 -12.09
C SER A 13 -23.49 -18.18 -11.86
N GLU A 14 -24.33 -19.19 -12.09
CA GLU A 14 -23.92 -20.60 -12.01
C GLU A 14 -23.29 -21.07 -13.33
N ASN A 15 -23.70 -20.49 -14.45
CA ASN A 15 -23.25 -20.87 -15.79
C ASN A 15 -22.30 -19.86 -16.46
N LYS A 16 -22.10 -18.68 -15.87
CA LYS A 16 -21.17 -17.65 -16.38
C LYS A 16 -19.95 -17.49 -15.48
N LYS A 17 -18.77 -17.34 -16.10
CA LYS A 17 -17.51 -17.04 -15.42
C LYS A 17 -17.47 -15.56 -15.02
N VAL A 18 -17.73 -15.28 -13.74
CA VAL A 18 -17.72 -13.90 -13.21
C VAL A 18 -16.32 -13.47 -12.78
N GLY A 19 -15.86 -12.32 -13.30
CA GLY A 19 -14.62 -11.66 -12.92
C GLY A 19 -14.85 -10.47 -11.99
N LEU A 20 -14.07 -10.37 -10.91
CA LEU A 20 -14.04 -9.21 -10.01
C LEU A 20 -12.74 -8.44 -10.21
N ALA A 21 -12.83 -7.16 -10.54
CA ALA A 21 -11.69 -6.26 -10.68
C ALA A 21 -11.59 -5.31 -9.48
N LEU A 22 -10.41 -5.24 -8.85
CA LEU A 22 -10.08 -4.35 -7.75
C LEU A 22 -8.98 -3.38 -8.19
N SER A 23 -9.37 -2.16 -8.56
CA SER A 23 -8.50 -1.14 -9.14
C SER A 23 -7.36 -0.64 -8.24
N GLY A 24 -6.41 0.09 -8.83
CA GLY A 24 -5.36 0.80 -8.09
C GLY A 24 -5.82 2.11 -7.44
N GLY A 25 -5.11 2.57 -6.41
CA GLY A 25 -5.40 3.83 -5.70
C GLY A 25 -4.96 3.88 -4.22
N GLY A 26 -3.98 3.05 -3.84
CA GLY A 26 -3.48 2.94 -2.46
C GLY A 26 -4.55 2.52 -1.45
N TYR A 27 -4.39 2.92 -0.18
CA TYR A 27 -5.30 2.48 0.89
C TYR A 27 -6.73 2.99 0.74
N ARG A 28 -6.95 4.11 0.06
CA ARG A 28 -8.30 4.58 -0.26
C ARG A 28 -9.03 3.56 -1.12
N ALA A 29 -8.38 3.07 -2.17
CA ALA A 29 -8.92 2.00 -3.00
C ALA A 29 -9.11 0.72 -2.17
N SER A 30 -8.14 0.35 -1.33
CA SER A 30 -8.27 -0.83 -0.45
C SER A 30 -9.53 -0.81 0.43
N PHE A 31 -9.82 0.32 1.10
CA PHE A 31 -11.03 0.46 1.92
C PHE A 31 -12.31 0.56 1.09
N PHE A 32 -12.25 1.19 -0.09
CA PHE A 32 -13.38 1.19 -1.02
C PHE A 32 -13.74 -0.24 -1.45
N HIS A 33 -12.75 -1.03 -1.87
CA HIS A 33 -12.94 -2.43 -2.25
C HIS A 33 -13.43 -3.30 -1.09
N LEU A 34 -13.00 -3.04 0.15
CA LEU A 34 -13.53 -3.71 1.34
C LEU A 34 -15.06 -3.54 1.44
N GLY A 35 -15.57 -2.34 1.11
CA GLY A 35 -17.01 -2.07 1.02
C GLY A 35 -17.74 -2.86 -0.05
N VAL A 36 -17.12 -3.02 -1.21
CA VAL A 36 -17.67 -3.85 -2.29
C VAL A 36 -17.67 -5.33 -1.90
N LEU A 37 -16.55 -5.84 -1.37
CA LEU A 37 -16.44 -7.22 -0.89
C LEU A 37 -17.49 -7.52 0.19
N ALA A 38 -17.72 -6.58 1.11
CA ALA A 38 -18.74 -6.66 2.14
C ALA A 38 -20.15 -6.85 1.58
N ASN A 39 -20.55 -6.00 0.63
CA ASN A 39 -21.89 -6.09 0.04
C ASN A 39 -22.04 -7.39 -0.79
N LEU A 40 -21.02 -7.77 -1.56
CA LEU A 40 -21.03 -9.02 -2.31
C LEU A 40 -21.06 -10.24 -1.39
N ALA A 41 -20.40 -10.19 -0.22
CA ALA A 41 -20.43 -11.24 0.78
C ALA A 41 -21.85 -11.42 1.34
N GLU A 42 -22.49 -10.33 1.77
CA GLU A 42 -23.85 -10.35 2.33
C GLU A 42 -24.92 -10.82 1.33
N LYS A 43 -24.64 -10.71 0.03
CA LYS A 43 -25.54 -11.15 -1.05
C LYS A 43 -25.24 -12.53 -1.61
N ASP A 44 -24.30 -13.24 -0.99
CA ASP A 44 -23.81 -14.55 -1.44
C ASP A 44 -23.19 -14.55 -2.84
N LEU A 45 -22.77 -13.39 -3.34
CA LEU A 45 -22.22 -13.23 -4.69
C LEU A 45 -20.72 -13.58 -4.76
N LEU A 46 -19.99 -13.46 -3.65
CA LEU A 46 -18.54 -13.72 -3.62
C LEU A 46 -18.17 -15.16 -4.00
N ARG A 47 -19.07 -16.12 -3.77
CA ARG A 47 -18.81 -17.53 -4.07
C ARG A 47 -18.86 -17.86 -5.56
N ASN A 48 -19.52 -17.01 -6.36
CA ASN A 48 -19.63 -17.15 -7.81
C ASN A 48 -18.48 -16.46 -8.56
N ILE A 49 -17.63 -15.70 -7.85
CA ILE A 49 -16.46 -15.06 -8.45
C ILE A 49 -15.44 -16.14 -8.82
N SER A 50 -15.13 -16.22 -10.11
CA SER A 50 -14.18 -17.19 -10.67
C SER A 50 -12.76 -16.63 -10.78
N VAL A 51 -12.63 -15.32 -10.99
CA VAL A 51 -11.35 -14.62 -11.17
C VAL A 51 -11.37 -13.30 -10.41
N ILE A 52 -10.31 -13.03 -9.65
CA ILE A 52 -10.10 -11.77 -8.94
C ILE A 52 -8.86 -11.11 -9.52
N SER A 53 -9.03 -10.03 -10.26
CA SER A 53 -7.95 -9.23 -10.85
C SER A 53 -7.71 -7.99 -10.01
N THR A 54 -6.46 -7.75 -9.64
CA THR A 54 -6.12 -6.72 -8.64
C THR A 54 -4.97 -5.84 -9.11
N VAL A 55 -5.01 -4.56 -8.72
CA VAL A 55 -3.96 -3.59 -9.03
C VAL A 55 -3.62 -2.78 -7.78
N SER A 56 -2.34 -2.65 -7.44
CA SER A 56 -1.83 -1.71 -6.42
C SER A 56 -2.56 -1.85 -5.07
N GLY A 57 -3.26 -0.79 -4.62
CA GLY A 57 -4.10 -0.82 -3.42
C GLY A 57 -5.16 -1.94 -3.43
N GLY A 58 -5.72 -2.28 -4.60
CA GLY A 58 -6.57 -3.44 -4.80
C GLY A 58 -5.85 -4.77 -4.58
N SER A 59 -4.57 -4.87 -4.93
CA SER A 59 -3.75 -6.06 -4.64
C SER A 59 -3.46 -6.23 -3.16
N ILE A 60 -3.40 -5.13 -2.39
CA ILE A 60 -3.21 -5.22 -0.93
C ILE A 60 -4.38 -5.95 -0.27
N VAL A 61 -5.60 -5.46 -0.52
CA VAL A 61 -6.84 -6.02 0.06
C VAL A 61 -7.24 -7.33 -0.61
N GLY A 62 -7.05 -7.48 -1.93
CA GLY A 62 -7.36 -8.69 -2.66
C GLY A 62 -6.50 -9.87 -2.22
N ALA A 63 -5.21 -9.66 -1.95
CA ALA A 63 -4.35 -10.70 -1.38
C ALA A 63 -4.73 -11.05 0.06
N LEU A 64 -5.09 -10.06 0.90
CA LEU A 64 -5.61 -10.32 2.25
C LEU A 64 -6.87 -11.21 2.19
N TYR A 65 -7.83 -10.83 1.36
CA TYR A 65 -9.06 -11.61 1.12
C TYR A 65 -8.74 -13.02 0.66
N PHE A 66 -7.87 -13.16 -0.34
CA PHE A 66 -7.51 -14.46 -0.88
C PHE A 66 -6.84 -15.38 0.16
N LEU A 67 -5.97 -14.83 1.01
CA LEU A 67 -5.32 -15.61 2.06
C LEU A 67 -6.31 -16.12 3.11
N LYS A 68 -7.25 -15.27 3.55
CA LYS A 68 -8.32 -15.67 4.48
C LYS A 68 -9.28 -16.69 3.86
N LEU A 69 -9.60 -16.52 2.59
CA LEU A 69 -10.40 -17.47 1.83
C LEU A 69 -9.71 -18.84 1.76
N ARG A 70 -8.41 -18.85 1.44
CA ARG A 70 -7.59 -20.06 1.38
C ARG A 70 -7.51 -20.77 2.74
N GLU A 71 -7.27 -20.02 3.81
CA GLU A 71 -7.24 -20.54 5.19
C GLU A 71 -8.56 -21.24 5.53
N LYS A 72 -9.69 -20.58 5.27
CA LYS A 72 -11.02 -21.14 5.53
C LYS A 72 -11.35 -22.37 4.69
N VAL A 73 -10.96 -22.41 3.42
CA VAL A 73 -11.14 -23.60 2.56
C VAL A 73 -10.31 -24.78 3.07
N ILE A 74 -9.08 -24.53 3.53
CA ILE A 74 -8.24 -25.60 4.09
C ILE A 74 -8.83 -26.13 5.40
N GLU A 75 -9.41 -25.26 6.24
CA GLU A 75 -10.04 -25.65 7.51
C GLU A 75 -11.35 -26.41 7.33
N ASN A 76 -12.26 -25.89 6.48
CA ASN A 76 -13.66 -26.31 6.43
C ASN A 76 -14.04 -27.06 5.14
N GLY A 77 -13.16 -27.11 4.14
CA GLY A 77 -13.48 -27.61 2.81
C GLY A 77 -14.43 -26.66 2.07
N GLN A 78 -15.70 -27.05 1.93
CA GLN A 78 -16.68 -26.24 1.21
C GLN A 78 -17.22 -25.10 2.07
N LEU A 79 -17.09 -23.86 1.56
CA LEU A 79 -17.54 -22.67 2.27
C LEU A 79 -19.05 -22.44 2.12
N ARG A 80 -19.65 -22.01 3.22
CA ARG A 80 -21.02 -21.51 3.30
C ARG A 80 -21.03 -19.98 3.23
N HIS A 81 -22.20 -19.42 2.96
CA HIS A 81 -22.41 -17.97 2.92
C HIS A 81 -21.81 -17.21 4.13
N LEU A 82 -22.07 -17.70 5.36
CA LEU A 82 -21.56 -17.09 6.58
C LEU A 82 -20.02 -17.07 6.67
N ASP A 83 -19.34 -18.03 6.03
CA ASP A 83 -17.88 -18.06 6.01
C ASP A 83 -17.32 -16.87 5.21
N TYR A 84 -17.97 -16.48 4.10
CA TYR A 84 -17.58 -15.29 3.31
C TYR A 84 -17.75 -14.00 4.10
N ILE A 85 -18.82 -13.87 4.88
CA ILE A 85 -19.05 -12.74 5.78
C ILE A 85 -17.91 -12.65 6.82
N GLN A 86 -17.58 -13.77 7.47
CA GLN A 86 -16.50 -13.82 8.46
C GLN A 86 -15.12 -13.52 7.84
N ILE A 87 -14.88 -13.99 6.61
CA ILE A 87 -13.67 -13.68 5.86
C ILE A 87 -13.54 -12.18 5.66
N VAL A 88 -14.59 -11.49 5.20
CA VAL A 88 -14.51 -10.04 4.97
C VAL A 88 -14.30 -9.26 6.28
N GLN A 89 -14.92 -9.69 7.38
CA GLN A 89 -14.66 -9.10 8.71
C GLN A 89 -13.20 -9.25 9.14
N ALA A 90 -12.62 -10.45 8.97
CA ALA A 90 -11.21 -10.68 9.27
C ALA A 90 -10.28 -9.85 8.36
N VAL A 91 -10.67 -9.62 7.10
CA VAL A 91 -9.93 -8.74 6.18
C VAL A 91 -10.00 -7.28 6.64
N GLU A 92 -11.14 -6.79 7.10
CA GLU A 92 -11.28 -5.45 7.66
C GLU A 92 -10.30 -5.23 8.83
N GLU A 93 -10.28 -6.17 9.77
CA GLU A 93 -9.42 -6.10 10.95
C GLU A 93 -7.93 -6.08 10.58
N ASP A 94 -7.48 -7.03 9.77
CA ASP A 94 -6.08 -7.13 9.35
C ASP A 94 -5.65 -5.94 8.47
N LEU A 95 -6.53 -5.46 7.57
CA LEU A 95 -6.27 -4.26 6.77
C LEU A 95 -6.16 -3.03 7.67
N ALA A 96 -7.08 -2.84 8.60
CA ALA A 96 -7.07 -1.72 9.53
C ALA A 96 -5.82 -1.74 10.44
N ALA A 97 -5.42 -2.92 10.91
CA ALA A 97 -4.23 -3.13 11.71
C ALA A 97 -2.95 -2.83 10.92
N GLY A 98 -2.84 -3.30 9.67
CA GLY A 98 -1.67 -3.05 8.83
C GLY A 98 -1.53 -1.58 8.40
N VAL A 99 -2.62 -0.92 8.01
CA VAL A 99 -2.64 0.51 7.65
C VAL A 99 -2.20 1.40 8.81
N SER A 100 -2.57 1.03 10.05
CA SER A 100 -2.16 1.77 11.25
C SER A 100 -0.64 1.83 11.45
N LYS A 101 0.14 1.00 10.76
CA LYS A 101 1.59 0.92 10.91
C LYS A 101 2.36 1.91 10.05
N ASN A 102 1.69 2.76 9.27
CA ASN A 102 2.31 3.82 8.45
C ASN A 102 3.44 3.27 7.55
N ILE A 103 3.11 2.32 6.67
CA ILE A 103 4.11 1.62 5.86
C ILE A 103 4.94 2.61 5.03
N ARG A 104 4.34 3.62 4.41
CA ARG A 104 5.08 4.65 3.66
C ARG A 104 6.13 5.34 4.52
N SER A 105 5.74 5.89 5.68
CA SER A 105 6.69 6.54 6.58
C SER A 105 7.79 5.57 7.00
N LYS A 106 7.47 4.28 7.19
CA LYS A 106 8.49 3.26 7.49
C LYS A 106 9.43 2.97 6.32
N VAL A 107 8.98 3.05 5.07
CA VAL A 107 9.86 2.86 3.91
C VAL A 107 10.79 4.06 3.71
N PHE A 108 10.32 5.29 3.97
CA PHE A 108 11.03 6.52 3.58
C PHE A 108 11.68 7.31 4.71
N LEU A 109 11.27 7.10 5.96
CA LEU A 109 11.68 7.96 7.09
C LEU A 109 12.24 7.16 8.27
N HIS A 110 12.12 5.82 8.28
CA HIS A 110 12.57 5.02 9.41
C HIS A 110 14.10 4.81 9.38
N PRO A 111 14.85 5.20 10.43
CA PRO A 111 16.32 5.21 10.41
C PRO A 111 16.96 3.85 10.05
N LEU A 112 16.45 2.75 10.61
CA LEU A 112 16.96 1.41 10.28
C LEU A 112 16.64 0.97 8.86
N ASN A 113 15.53 1.46 8.27
CA ASN A 113 15.16 1.11 6.91
C ASN A 113 15.91 1.97 5.89
N GLU A 114 16.25 3.22 6.23
CA GLU A 114 17.17 4.02 5.43
C GLU A 114 18.58 3.39 5.40
N LEU A 115 19.07 2.89 6.55
CA LEU A 115 20.32 2.12 6.56
C LEU A 115 20.20 0.84 5.71
N ARG A 116 19.09 0.10 5.82
CA ARG A 116 18.83 -1.05 4.95
C ARG A 116 18.71 -0.67 3.48
N ALA A 117 18.20 0.52 3.16
CA ALA A 117 18.04 1.01 1.79
C ALA A 117 19.39 1.26 1.08
N VAL A 118 20.49 1.34 1.84
CA VAL A 118 21.86 1.32 1.29
C VAL A 118 22.20 -0.04 0.69
N PHE A 119 21.72 -1.13 1.30
CA PHE A 119 22.05 -2.51 0.93
C PHE A 119 20.92 -3.27 0.21
N GLN A 120 19.68 -2.77 0.28
CA GLN A 120 18.48 -3.38 -0.29
C GLN A 120 17.62 -2.31 -0.97
N SER A 121 16.90 -2.69 -2.03
CA SER A 121 16.00 -1.72 -2.68
C SER A 121 14.80 -1.40 -1.80
N ARG A 122 14.25 -0.19 -1.93
CA ARG A 122 13.09 0.28 -1.14
C ARG A 122 11.86 -0.59 -1.35
N GLU A 123 11.76 -1.21 -2.52
CA GLU A 123 10.66 -2.08 -2.89
C GLU A 123 10.76 -3.44 -2.18
N LYS A 124 11.98 -3.93 -1.92
CA LYS A 124 12.20 -5.10 -1.06
C LYS A 124 11.82 -4.81 0.40
N ILE A 125 12.11 -3.59 0.87
CA ILE A 125 11.65 -3.12 2.18
C ILE A 125 10.12 -3.04 2.22
N LEU A 126 9.49 -2.50 1.17
CA LEU A 126 8.03 -2.46 1.03
C LEU A 126 7.41 -3.87 1.11
N ALA A 127 7.95 -4.82 0.35
CA ALA A 127 7.51 -6.22 0.37
C ALA A 127 7.61 -6.85 1.78
N GLN A 128 8.72 -6.62 2.48
CA GLN A 128 8.91 -7.11 3.85
C GLN A 128 7.92 -6.47 4.84
N LEU A 129 7.59 -5.18 4.68
CA LEU A 129 6.62 -4.51 5.54
C LEU A 129 5.20 -5.01 5.28
N TYR A 130 4.85 -5.29 4.01
CA TYR A 130 3.58 -5.93 3.67
C TYR A 130 3.47 -7.33 4.28
N GLN A 131 4.50 -8.16 4.10
CA GLN A 131 4.59 -9.47 4.75
C GLN A 131 4.40 -9.35 6.27
N LYS A 132 5.11 -8.42 6.91
CA LYS A 132 5.11 -8.28 8.37
C LYS A 132 3.78 -7.79 8.94
N TYR A 133 3.11 -6.85 8.26
CA TYR A 133 1.99 -6.12 8.85
C TYR A 133 0.62 -6.50 8.29
N PHE A 134 0.54 -7.02 7.06
CA PHE A 134 -0.72 -7.47 6.47
C PHE A 134 -0.83 -8.99 6.47
N TYR A 135 0.11 -9.67 5.80
CA TYR A 135 -0.11 -11.07 5.43
C TYR A 135 0.37 -12.07 6.49
N LYS A 136 1.38 -11.70 7.28
CA LYS A 136 2.01 -12.53 8.33
C LYS A 136 2.40 -13.93 7.83
N SER A 137 2.65 -14.07 6.52
CA SER A 137 2.95 -15.32 5.83
C SER A 137 4.03 -15.09 4.78
N ASP A 138 4.87 -16.10 4.53
CA ASP A 138 5.95 -16.04 3.55
C ASP A 138 5.69 -16.94 2.34
N LEU A 139 4.43 -16.99 1.89
CA LEU A 139 4.00 -17.88 0.82
C LEU A 139 4.50 -17.41 -0.55
N MET A 140 4.84 -18.39 -1.38
CA MET A 140 5.07 -18.22 -2.81
C MET A 140 3.76 -18.24 -3.58
N MET A 141 3.74 -17.59 -4.76
CA MET A 141 2.55 -17.52 -5.61
C MET A 141 1.97 -18.90 -5.94
N HIS A 142 2.82 -19.87 -6.28
CA HIS A 142 2.37 -21.23 -6.62
C HIS A 142 1.83 -22.03 -5.42
N GLU A 143 2.18 -21.66 -4.18
CA GLU A 143 1.68 -22.31 -2.96
C GLU A 143 0.26 -21.86 -2.59
N LEU A 144 -0.24 -20.82 -3.27
CA LEU A 144 -1.61 -20.33 -3.10
C LEU A 144 -2.65 -21.23 -3.78
N LYS A 145 -2.22 -22.14 -4.66
CA LYS A 145 -3.11 -23.03 -5.40
C LYS A 145 -3.79 -24.03 -4.46
N VAL A 146 -5.10 -23.90 -4.31
CA VAL A 146 -5.98 -24.84 -3.61
C VAL A 146 -7.24 -25.02 -4.46
N SER A 147 -7.75 -26.25 -4.53
CA SER A 147 -8.97 -26.55 -5.29
C SER A 147 -10.17 -25.78 -4.72
N GLY A 148 -11.07 -25.32 -5.59
CA GLY A 148 -12.27 -24.58 -5.20
C GLY A 148 -12.06 -23.08 -4.89
N LEU A 149 -10.85 -22.56 -5.07
CA LEU A 149 -10.58 -21.12 -4.97
C LEU A 149 -10.63 -20.42 -6.34
N PRO A 150 -11.01 -19.13 -6.40
CA PRO A 150 -10.90 -18.34 -7.61
C PRO A 150 -9.45 -18.16 -8.07
N LYS A 151 -9.25 -17.85 -9.35
CA LYS A 151 -7.93 -17.42 -9.83
C LYS A 151 -7.65 -16.00 -9.31
N LEU A 152 -6.53 -15.81 -8.63
CA LEU A 152 -6.07 -14.50 -8.18
C LEU A 152 -5.05 -13.99 -9.19
N ILE A 153 -5.27 -12.77 -9.66
CA ILE A 153 -4.36 -12.09 -10.59
C ILE A 153 -3.89 -10.79 -9.94
N ILE A 154 -2.58 -10.65 -9.81
CA ILE A 154 -1.92 -9.44 -9.34
C ILE A 154 -1.23 -8.79 -10.54
N ASN A 155 -1.70 -7.61 -10.94
CA ASN A 155 -1.24 -6.95 -12.15
C ASN A 155 -0.09 -5.98 -11.88
N ALA A 156 0.89 -5.96 -12.76
CA ALA A 156 2.01 -5.05 -12.82
C ALA A 156 2.22 -4.58 -14.26
N THR A 157 3.15 -3.65 -14.47
CA THR A 157 3.53 -3.19 -15.81
C THR A 157 4.99 -3.53 -16.09
N PHE A 158 5.26 -4.17 -17.23
CA PHE A 158 6.60 -4.54 -17.64
C PHE A 158 7.29 -3.38 -18.38
N LEU A 159 8.28 -2.74 -17.73
CA LEU A 159 8.92 -1.55 -18.27
C LEU A 159 9.66 -1.75 -19.59
N ARG A 160 10.10 -2.99 -19.90
CA ARG A 160 10.93 -3.24 -21.08
C ARG A 160 10.16 -3.02 -22.39
N ASN A 161 8.90 -3.44 -22.44
CA ASN A 161 8.04 -3.29 -23.61
C ASN A 161 6.79 -2.45 -23.35
N GLY A 162 6.59 -1.96 -22.12
CA GLY A 162 5.42 -1.18 -21.73
C GLY A 162 4.13 -2.01 -21.66
N GLY A 163 4.22 -3.34 -21.77
CA GLY A 163 3.06 -4.22 -21.72
C GLY A 163 2.61 -4.56 -20.30
N HIS A 164 1.45 -5.19 -20.19
CA HIS A 164 0.98 -5.76 -18.94
C HIS A 164 1.93 -6.84 -18.42
N TRP A 165 1.92 -7.07 -17.11
CA TRP A 165 2.54 -8.22 -16.47
C TRP A 165 1.58 -8.73 -15.41
N TYR A 166 1.46 -10.04 -15.23
CA TYR A 166 0.62 -10.60 -14.19
C TYR A 166 1.34 -11.66 -13.36
N PHE A 167 0.82 -11.87 -12.15
CA PHE A 167 1.17 -13.00 -11.28
C PHE A 167 -0.13 -13.72 -10.89
N SER A 168 -0.16 -15.03 -11.05
CA SER A 168 -1.29 -15.88 -10.65
C SER A 168 -0.80 -17.08 -9.84
N GLN A 169 -1.69 -17.99 -9.44
CA GLN A 169 -1.28 -19.19 -8.73
C GLN A 169 -0.58 -20.20 -9.65
N ASP A 170 -0.87 -20.18 -10.95
CA ASP A 170 -0.34 -21.17 -11.90
C ASP A 170 0.96 -20.70 -12.55
N ASP A 171 0.98 -19.43 -12.96
CA ASP A 171 2.09 -18.82 -13.70
C ASP A 171 2.14 -17.29 -13.50
N MET A 172 3.20 -16.69 -14.04
CA MET A 172 3.36 -15.24 -14.18
C MET A 172 3.74 -14.89 -15.62
N GLY A 173 3.74 -13.62 -16.00
CA GLY A 173 4.28 -13.18 -17.28
C GLY A 173 3.34 -12.24 -18.02
N GLN A 174 3.21 -12.45 -19.33
CA GLN A 174 2.31 -11.68 -20.17
C GLN A 174 1.38 -12.63 -20.93
N TYR A 175 0.09 -12.35 -21.01
CA TYR A 175 -0.78 -12.83 -22.07
C TYR A 175 -0.17 -12.49 -23.44
N MET A 176 -0.28 -13.44 -24.35
CA MET A 176 0.23 -13.25 -25.72
C MET A 176 -0.63 -12.21 -26.43
N ASP A 177 -0.01 -11.09 -26.80
CA ASP A 177 -0.67 -10.01 -27.52
C ASP A 177 0.29 -9.47 -28.59
N ASN A 178 -0.11 -9.60 -29.86
CA ASN A 178 0.66 -9.15 -31.01
C ASN A 178 0.77 -7.61 -31.09
N LYS A 179 -0.07 -6.88 -30.36
CA LYS A 179 0.00 -5.42 -30.24
C LYS A 179 1.07 -4.96 -29.24
N ILE A 180 1.55 -5.86 -28.39
CA ILE A 180 2.62 -5.59 -27.42
C ILE A 180 3.96 -6.05 -27.99
N VAL A 181 4.92 -5.13 -28.06
CA VAL A 181 6.24 -5.41 -28.61
C VAL A 181 6.92 -6.53 -27.81
N ASN A 182 7.32 -7.60 -28.51
CA ASN A 182 8.03 -8.74 -27.91
C ASN A 182 7.32 -9.34 -26.68
N SER A 183 5.99 -9.48 -26.70
CA SER A 183 5.28 -10.24 -25.65
C SER A 183 5.73 -11.70 -25.66
N LYS A 184 6.20 -12.21 -24.51
CA LYS A 184 6.85 -13.53 -24.40
C LYS A 184 5.96 -14.64 -23.79
N GLY A 185 4.70 -14.35 -23.52
CA GLY A 185 3.79 -15.33 -22.95
C GLY A 185 3.96 -15.55 -21.44
N SER A 186 3.32 -16.59 -20.92
CA SER A 186 3.40 -16.96 -19.52
C SER A 186 4.63 -17.81 -19.20
N ILE A 187 5.02 -17.77 -17.93
CA ILE A 187 6.27 -18.27 -17.38
C ILE A 187 5.95 -19.05 -16.11
N SER A 188 6.42 -20.30 -16.07
CA SER A 188 6.21 -21.18 -14.91
C SER A 188 7.07 -20.77 -13.72
N TYR A 189 6.51 -20.91 -12.52
CA TYR A 189 7.21 -20.72 -11.25
C TYR A 189 8.27 -21.79 -10.94
N LEU A 190 8.27 -22.94 -11.62
CA LEU A 190 9.17 -24.08 -11.31
C LEU A 190 10.65 -23.70 -11.30
N LYS A 191 11.06 -22.82 -12.23
CA LYS A 191 12.44 -22.32 -12.33
C LYS A 191 12.61 -20.91 -11.75
N ASN A 192 11.51 -20.23 -11.49
CA ASN A 192 11.47 -18.79 -11.24
C ASN A 192 10.49 -18.49 -10.09
N PRO A 193 10.79 -18.91 -8.85
CA PRO A 193 9.88 -18.73 -7.73
C PRO A 193 9.71 -17.24 -7.40
N VAL A 194 8.47 -16.86 -7.07
CA VAL A 194 8.11 -15.50 -6.68
C VAL A 194 7.26 -15.53 -5.42
N TYR A 195 7.64 -14.74 -4.42
CA TYR A 195 6.84 -14.57 -3.22
C TYR A 195 5.63 -13.68 -3.47
N LEU A 196 4.51 -13.98 -2.79
CA LEU A 196 3.30 -13.15 -2.84
C LEU A 196 3.60 -11.69 -2.47
N LYS A 197 4.43 -11.47 -1.44
CA LYS A 197 4.84 -10.12 -1.01
C LYS A 197 5.56 -9.33 -2.11
N ASP A 198 6.33 -10.00 -2.97
CA ASP A 198 7.08 -9.37 -4.05
C ASP A 198 6.16 -9.06 -5.25
N ALA A 199 5.20 -9.93 -5.55
CA ALA A 199 4.16 -9.68 -6.55
C ALA A 199 3.31 -8.44 -6.17
N ILE A 200 2.90 -8.33 -4.91
CA ILE A 200 2.12 -7.20 -4.41
C ILE A 200 2.95 -5.92 -4.37
N ALA A 201 4.23 -6.02 -3.99
CA ALA A 201 5.16 -4.88 -4.04
C ALA A 201 5.37 -4.39 -5.48
N ALA A 202 5.49 -5.29 -6.46
CA ALA A 202 5.57 -4.95 -7.89
C ALA A 202 4.31 -4.22 -8.34
N SER A 203 3.14 -4.74 -7.97
CA SER A 203 1.85 -4.12 -8.27
C SER A 203 1.65 -2.77 -7.59
N SER A 204 2.33 -2.50 -6.46
CA SER A 204 2.24 -1.25 -5.69
C SER A 204 3.36 -0.24 -5.97
N ALA A 205 4.28 -0.55 -6.90
CA ALA A 205 5.47 0.25 -7.16
C ALA A 205 5.16 1.45 -8.07
N VAL A 206 4.39 2.41 -7.54
CA VAL A 206 3.90 3.59 -8.27
C VAL A 206 5.06 4.43 -8.81
N PRO A 207 5.15 4.68 -10.13
CA PRO A 207 6.17 5.53 -10.73
C PRO A 207 6.24 6.92 -10.07
N GLY A 208 7.46 7.36 -9.74
CA GLY A 208 7.70 8.64 -9.07
C GLY A 208 7.62 8.59 -7.54
N LEU A 209 6.98 7.57 -6.96
CA LEU A 209 7.03 7.29 -5.52
C LEU A 209 8.03 6.16 -5.20
N PHE A 210 7.97 5.07 -5.95
CA PHE A 210 8.88 3.92 -5.86
C PHE A 210 9.67 3.76 -7.17
N ASN A 211 10.79 3.02 -7.13
CA ASN A 211 11.43 2.56 -8.36
C ASN A 211 10.74 1.28 -8.84
N TYR A 212 11.35 0.61 -9.82
CA TYR A 212 10.86 -0.69 -10.27
C TYR A 212 11.23 -1.82 -9.31
N VAL A 213 10.37 -2.84 -9.24
CA VAL A 213 10.67 -4.14 -8.65
C VAL A 213 11.41 -5.00 -9.66
N ARG A 214 12.43 -5.72 -9.21
CA ARG A 214 13.17 -6.68 -10.03
C ARG A 214 12.66 -8.08 -9.78
N VAL A 215 12.22 -8.75 -10.83
CA VAL A 215 11.94 -10.19 -10.84
C VAL A 215 12.94 -10.83 -11.79
N ASN A 216 13.75 -11.75 -11.29
CA ASN A 216 14.75 -12.44 -12.12
C ASN A 216 14.12 -13.71 -12.69
N ILE A 217 14.19 -13.85 -14.01
CA ILE A 217 13.62 -14.98 -14.75
C ILE A 217 14.71 -15.53 -15.65
N ASP A 218 15.08 -16.79 -15.47
CA ASP A 218 16.13 -17.47 -16.23
C ASP A 218 17.42 -16.62 -16.35
N SER A 219 17.84 -16.02 -15.23
CA SER A 219 18.98 -15.09 -15.11
C SER A 219 18.80 -13.71 -15.78
N VAL A 220 17.62 -13.41 -16.33
CA VAL A 220 17.28 -12.09 -16.91
C VAL A 220 16.44 -11.28 -15.94
N SER A 221 16.91 -10.07 -15.61
CA SER A 221 16.17 -9.16 -14.73
C SER A 221 15.02 -8.47 -15.47
N HIS A 222 13.80 -8.75 -15.03
CA HIS A 222 12.56 -8.09 -15.46
C HIS A 222 12.25 -6.95 -14.48
N LYS A 223 11.94 -5.78 -15.03
CA LYS A 223 11.72 -4.55 -14.26
C LYS A 223 10.24 -4.20 -14.32
N LEU A 224 9.58 -4.25 -13.17
CA LEU A 224 8.14 -4.10 -13.04
C LEU A 224 7.80 -2.86 -12.23
N VAL A 225 6.76 -2.15 -12.62
CA VAL A 225 6.16 -1.06 -11.85
C VAL A 225 4.68 -1.35 -11.62
N ASP A 226 4.02 -0.46 -10.88
CA ASP A 226 2.59 -0.53 -10.60
C ASP A 226 1.75 -0.88 -11.85
N GLY A 227 0.77 -1.76 -11.67
CA GLY A 227 -0.11 -2.23 -12.75
C GLY A 227 -0.91 -1.09 -13.38
N GLY A 228 -1.18 -0.02 -12.63
CA GLY A 228 -1.92 1.14 -13.11
C GLY A 228 -1.26 1.88 -14.27
N ALA A 229 0.05 1.69 -14.50
CA ALA A 229 0.72 2.26 -15.66
C ALA A 229 0.24 1.65 -17.00
N PHE A 230 -0.19 0.39 -16.99
CA PHE A 230 -0.82 -0.26 -18.15
C PHE A 230 -2.35 -0.27 -18.02
N ASP A 231 -2.85 -0.84 -16.93
CA ASP A 231 -4.28 -1.02 -16.66
C ASP A 231 -4.56 -0.85 -15.16
N ASN A 232 -5.17 0.29 -14.81
CA ASN A 232 -5.50 0.58 -13.42
C ASN A 232 -6.81 -0.07 -12.95
N LEU A 233 -7.64 -0.59 -13.85
CA LEU A 233 -8.87 -1.30 -13.49
C LEU A 233 -8.60 -2.79 -13.24
N GLY A 234 -7.59 -3.35 -13.89
CA GLY A 234 -7.32 -4.79 -13.91
C GLY A 234 -8.26 -5.55 -14.86
N LEU A 235 -8.89 -4.84 -15.79
CA LEU A 235 -9.85 -5.38 -16.75
C LEU A 235 -9.19 -6.24 -17.83
N PHE A 236 -8.00 -5.86 -18.31
CA PHE A 236 -7.29 -6.55 -19.37
C PHE A 236 -7.07 -8.03 -19.05
N SER A 237 -6.68 -8.32 -17.80
CA SER A 237 -6.48 -9.70 -17.36
C SER A 237 -7.79 -10.48 -17.27
N LEU A 238 -8.89 -9.85 -16.82
CA LEU A 238 -10.19 -10.52 -16.79
C LEU A 238 -10.69 -10.89 -18.19
N GLN A 239 -10.47 -10.01 -19.18
CA GLN A 239 -10.80 -10.28 -20.58
C GLN A 239 -10.00 -11.46 -21.14
N ASN A 240 -8.70 -11.55 -20.81
CA ASN A 240 -7.86 -12.67 -21.25
C ASN A 240 -8.16 -13.98 -20.51
N GLU A 241 -8.73 -13.91 -19.30
CA GLU A 241 -9.25 -15.08 -18.60
C GLU A 241 -10.62 -15.54 -19.10
N SER A 242 -11.16 -14.95 -20.18
CA SER A 242 -12.45 -15.34 -20.76
C SER A 242 -13.61 -15.29 -19.74
N CYS A 243 -13.65 -14.26 -18.89
CA CYS A 243 -14.81 -14.04 -18.03
C CYS A 243 -15.97 -13.50 -18.89
N ASP A 244 -17.19 -13.96 -18.62
CA ASP A 244 -18.40 -13.56 -19.34
C ASP A 244 -19.02 -12.28 -18.78
N PHE A 245 -18.70 -11.94 -17.54
CA PHE A 245 -19.23 -10.78 -16.84
C PHE A 245 -18.22 -10.20 -15.87
N PHE A 246 -18.19 -8.86 -15.77
CA PHE A 246 -17.22 -8.15 -14.95
C PHE A 246 -17.87 -7.27 -13.88
N ILE A 247 -17.45 -7.45 -12.62
CA ILE A 247 -17.73 -6.50 -11.54
C ILE A 247 -16.47 -5.66 -11.35
N LEU A 248 -16.54 -4.39 -11.75
CA LEU A 248 -15.42 -3.46 -11.73
C LEU A 248 -15.54 -2.54 -10.52
N SER A 249 -14.79 -2.84 -9.46
CA SER A 249 -14.67 -1.93 -8.32
C SER A 249 -13.56 -0.92 -8.58
N ASP A 250 -13.92 0.35 -8.74
CA ASP A 250 -13.00 1.45 -9.06
C ASP A 250 -12.90 2.47 -7.92
N GLY A 251 -11.86 2.30 -7.10
CA GLY A 251 -11.45 3.21 -6.03
C GLY A 251 -10.36 4.20 -6.46
N SER A 252 -10.07 4.29 -7.76
CA SER A 252 -8.96 5.07 -8.31
C SER A 252 -9.18 6.57 -8.22
N ARG A 253 -8.06 7.31 -8.25
CA ARG A 253 -8.12 8.78 -8.17
C ARG A 253 -8.51 9.30 -9.54
N GLN A 254 -9.43 10.24 -9.52
CA GLN A 254 -9.90 10.89 -10.73
C GLN A 254 -8.99 12.07 -11.05
N LEU A 255 -8.72 12.25 -12.34
CA LEU A 255 -8.11 13.46 -12.82
C LEU A 255 -9.08 14.62 -12.58
N THR A 256 -8.67 15.56 -11.73
CA THR A 256 -9.44 16.78 -11.43
C THR A 256 -8.73 17.96 -12.07
N GLU A 257 -9.48 19.02 -12.37
CA GLU A 257 -8.89 20.27 -12.80
C GLU A 257 -8.00 20.83 -11.70
N GLU A 258 -6.78 21.24 -12.08
CA GLU A 258 -5.80 21.85 -11.17
C GLU A 258 -5.39 23.19 -11.77
N GLU A 259 -5.79 24.30 -11.14
CA GLU A 259 -5.47 25.65 -11.61
C GLU A 259 -3.97 25.95 -11.57
N PHE A 260 -3.26 25.38 -10.59
CA PHE A 260 -1.83 25.56 -10.42
C PHE A 260 -1.08 24.24 -10.45
N ILE A 261 -0.29 24.05 -11.50
CA ILE A 261 0.68 22.96 -11.60
C ILE A 261 2.09 23.55 -11.41
N PRO A 262 2.83 23.17 -10.36
CA PRO A 262 4.19 23.66 -10.15
C PRO A 262 5.09 23.36 -11.36
N ARG A 263 5.96 24.30 -11.76
CA ARG A 263 6.95 24.14 -12.85
C ARG A 263 8.12 23.19 -12.51
N LYS A 264 7.90 22.21 -11.63
CA LYS A 264 8.88 21.18 -11.28
C LYS A 264 8.72 19.98 -12.22
N ARG A 265 9.82 19.43 -12.73
CA ARG A 265 9.80 18.27 -13.66
C ARG A 265 8.96 17.11 -13.14
N LEU A 266 9.09 16.78 -11.85
CA LEU A 266 8.34 15.69 -11.23
C LEU A 266 6.84 15.97 -11.17
N SER A 267 6.43 17.22 -10.93
CA SER A 267 5.02 17.62 -10.91
C SER A 267 4.38 17.47 -12.30
N VAL A 268 5.11 17.87 -13.35
CA VAL A 268 4.66 17.70 -14.75
C VAL A 268 4.55 16.21 -15.10
N LEU A 269 5.59 15.41 -14.81
CA LEU A 269 5.57 13.97 -15.06
C LEU A 269 4.42 13.26 -14.34
N LYS A 270 4.20 13.58 -13.06
CA LYS A 270 3.07 13.03 -12.29
C LYS A 270 1.74 13.40 -12.94
N ARG A 271 1.56 14.67 -13.32
CA ARG A 271 0.31 15.13 -13.94
C ARG A 271 0.07 14.47 -15.30
N SER A 272 1.11 14.31 -16.12
CA SER A 272 1.04 13.56 -17.37
C SER A 272 0.70 12.08 -17.14
N TYR A 273 1.30 11.45 -16.14
CA TYR A 273 1.00 10.06 -15.77
C TYR A 273 -0.45 9.90 -15.32
N ASP A 274 -0.95 10.77 -14.44
CA ASP A 274 -2.34 10.78 -13.98
C ASP A 274 -3.32 10.95 -15.17
N ALA A 275 -2.96 11.78 -16.16
CA ALA A 275 -3.77 11.97 -17.37
C ALA A 275 -3.79 10.74 -18.28
N SER A 276 -2.64 10.10 -18.51
CA SER A 276 -2.56 8.85 -19.29
C SER A 276 -3.32 7.71 -18.61
N LEU A 277 -3.24 7.60 -17.29
CA LEU A 277 -3.96 6.60 -16.51
C LEU A 277 -5.48 6.79 -16.65
N GLU A 278 -5.96 8.04 -16.58
CA GLU A 278 -7.38 8.36 -16.79
C GLU A 278 -7.85 8.05 -18.22
N LEU A 279 -7.03 8.39 -19.23
CA LEU A 279 -7.33 8.07 -20.63
C LEU A 279 -7.42 6.56 -20.86
N ASN A 280 -6.46 5.78 -20.35
CA ASN A 280 -6.44 4.33 -20.50
C ASN A 280 -7.68 3.67 -19.88
N LYS A 281 -8.08 4.08 -18.68
CA LYS A 281 -9.31 3.58 -18.04
C LYS A 281 -10.54 3.80 -18.92
N LYS A 282 -10.69 5.01 -19.50
CA LYS A 282 -11.83 5.33 -20.39
C LYS A 282 -11.85 4.44 -21.62
N MET A 283 -10.71 4.31 -22.31
CA MET A 283 -10.61 3.44 -23.49
C MET A 283 -10.95 1.98 -23.17
N MET A 284 -10.49 1.48 -22.02
CA MET A 284 -10.77 0.12 -21.58
C MET A 284 -12.27 -0.10 -21.32
N LEU A 285 -12.93 0.81 -20.60
CA LEU A 285 -14.37 0.75 -20.34
C LEU A 285 -15.21 0.88 -21.62
N GLU A 286 -14.78 1.70 -22.59
CA GLU A 286 -15.45 1.85 -23.88
C GLU A 286 -15.39 0.55 -24.71
N SER A 287 -14.25 -0.14 -24.66
CA SER A 287 -14.01 -1.40 -25.36
C SER A 287 -14.66 -2.62 -24.73
N CYS A 288 -15.18 -2.49 -23.51
CA CYS A 288 -15.77 -3.58 -22.74
C CYS A 288 -17.30 -3.57 -22.84
N SER A 289 -17.90 -4.76 -22.82
CA SER A 289 -19.33 -5.01 -22.63
C SER A 289 -19.54 -5.83 -21.36
N ASP A 290 -20.78 -5.91 -20.88
CA ASP A 290 -21.19 -6.85 -19.85
C ASP A 290 -20.43 -6.65 -18.53
N TYR A 291 -20.46 -5.40 -18.05
CA TYR A 291 -19.89 -5.04 -16.76
C TYR A 291 -20.83 -4.18 -15.91
N ILE A 292 -20.63 -4.30 -14.60
CA ILE A 292 -21.07 -3.31 -13.62
C ILE A 292 -19.85 -2.54 -13.13
N HIS A 293 -19.88 -1.22 -13.28
CA HIS A 293 -18.84 -0.34 -12.78
C HIS A 293 -19.29 0.36 -11.49
N ILE A 294 -18.64 0.00 -10.39
CA ILE A 294 -18.87 0.56 -9.05
C ILE A 294 -17.76 1.57 -8.82
N HIS A 295 -18.08 2.85 -8.96
CA HIS A 295 -17.07 3.88 -9.06
C HIS A 295 -17.16 4.92 -7.93
N LEU A 296 -16.04 5.26 -7.29
CA LEU A 296 -15.97 6.13 -6.10
C LEU A 296 -16.55 7.55 -6.32
N LYS A 297 -16.67 8.04 -7.56
CA LYS A 297 -17.28 9.34 -7.87
C LYS A 297 -18.81 9.29 -8.05
N GLU A 298 -19.41 8.12 -8.04
CA GLU A 298 -20.85 8.00 -8.25
C GLU A 298 -21.65 8.61 -7.11
N SER A 299 -22.85 9.07 -7.42
CA SER A 299 -23.81 9.53 -6.41
C SER A 299 -24.69 8.38 -5.95
N HIS A 300 -25.10 8.42 -4.69
CA HIS A 300 -26.07 7.48 -4.13
C HIS A 300 -27.19 8.26 -3.44
N ALA A 301 -28.46 7.87 -3.60
CA ALA A 301 -29.62 8.63 -3.10
C ALA A 301 -29.57 8.87 -1.58
N ASN A 302 -29.02 7.90 -0.82
CA ASN A 302 -28.89 7.98 0.64
C ASN A 302 -27.63 8.72 1.12
N VAL A 303 -26.83 9.30 0.21
CA VAL A 303 -25.55 9.95 0.54
C VAL A 303 -25.52 11.35 -0.07
N ASP A 304 -25.22 12.34 0.78
CA ASP A 304 -25.10 13.74 0.36
C ASP A 304 -23.98 13.90 -0.68
N LEU A 305 -24.24 14.66 -1.75
CA LEU A 305 -23.28 14.89 -2.83
C LEU A 305 -21.95 15.48 -2.33
N HIS A 306 -21.98 16.33 -1.30
CA HIS A 306 -20.76 16.89 -0.72
C HIS A 306 -19.93 15.82 0.00
N VAL A 307 -20.60 14.83 0.58
CA VAL A 307 -19.94 13.69 1.25
C VAL A 307 -19.28 12.79 0.21
N SER A 308 -19.99 12.41 -0.86
CA SER A 308 -19.41 11.58 -1.92
C SER A 308 -18.23 12.27 -2.60
N GLU A 309 -18.34 13.58 -2.86
CA GLU A 309 -17.21 14.37 -3.37
C GLU A 309 -16.01 14.37 -2.42
N ALA A 310 -16.24 14.61 -1.13
CA ALA A 310 -15.18 14.63 -0.14
C ALA A 310 -14.46 13.28 -0.04
N LEU A 311 -15.21 12.17 -0.06
CA LEU A 311 -14.67 10.81 -0.07
C LEU A 311 -13.82 10.54 -1.32
N SER A 312 -14.28 11.00 -2.49
CA SER A 312 -13.53 10.87 -3.76
C SER A 312 -12.20 11.65 -3.75
N LYS A 313 -12.14 12.75 -2.99
CA LYS A 313 -10.98 13.64 -2.86
C LYS A 313 -10.03 13.20 -1.75
N LEU A 314 -10.35 12.18 -0.96
CA LEU A 314 -9.44 11.63 0.06
C LEU A 314 -8.11 11.21 -0.58
N ARG A 315 -7.04 11.33 0.22
CA ARG A 315 -5.67 10.99 -0.20
C ARG A 315 -5.55 9.53 -0.62
N THR A 316 -4.62 9.24 -1.52
CA THR A 316 -4.30 7.87 -2.00
C THR A 316 -3.05 7.29 -1.37
N ASP A 317 -2.41 8.02 -0.45
CA ASP A 317 -1.11 7.64 0.09
C ASP A 317 -1.17 6.38 0.96
N LEU A 318 -0.07 5.64 0.99
CA LEU A 318 0.13 4.49 1.90
C LEU A 318 0.46 4.94 3.34
N ASN A 319 -0.23 5.97 3.83
CA ASN A 319 -0.14 6.50 5.20
C ASN A 319 -1.38 6.11 6.03
N ASN A 320 -1.37 6.41 7.33
CA ASN A 320 -2.46 6.03 8.22
C ASN A 320 -3.77 6.71 7.79
N PHE A 321 -4.86 5.96 7.82
CA PHE A 321 -6.21 6.50 7.68
C PHE A 321 -6.90 6.54 9.04
N LEU A 322 -7.63 7.61 9.32
CA LEU A 322 -8.45 7.68 10.53
C LEU A 322 -9.58 6.63 10.45
N PRO A 323 -9.99 6.02 11.57
CA PRO A 323 -11.11 5.06 11.55
C PRO A 323 -12.34 5.60 10.82
N GLN A 324 -12.67 6.87 11.02
CA GLN A 324 -13.82 7.52 10.37
C GLN A 324 -13.67 7.60 8.84
N GLU A 325 -12.47 7.88 8.33
CA GLU A 325 -12.21 7.94 6.88
C GLU A 325 -12.39 6.55 6.26
N ARG A 326 -11.82 5.52 6.91
CA ARG A 326 -11.88 4.13 6.45
C ARG A 326 -13.31 3.60 6.42
N ASN A 327 -14.00 3.69 7.56
CA ASN A 327 -15.36 3.20 7.71
C ASN A 327 -16.32 3.89 6.73
N SER A 328 -16.11 5.18 6.47
CA SER A 328 -16.96 5.93 5.53
C SER A 328 -16.71 5.55 4.08
N LEU A 329 -15.45 5.34 3.69
CA LEU A 329 -15.12 4.85 2.35
C LEU A 329 -15.73 3.47 2.11
N SER A 330 -15.54 2.55 3.05
CA SER A 330 -16.05 1.19 2.96
C SER A 330 -17.58 1.16 2.98
N PHE A 331 -18.23 1.89 3.89
CA PHE A 331 -19.69 1.98 3.92
C PHE A 331 -20.26 2.63 2.64
N PHE A 332 -19.58 3.64 2.10
CA PHE A 332 -20.03 4.27 0.86
C PHE A 332 -19.96 3.31 -0.34
N ALA A 333 -18.88 2.55 -0.48
CA ALA A 333 -18.76 1.56 -1.55
C ALA A 333 -19.77 0.42 -1.37
N TYR A 334 -20.03 0.01 -0.12
CA TYR A 334 -21.09 -0.95 0.20
C TYR A 334 -22.44 -0.48 -0.35
N LEU A 335 -22.82 0.78 -0.11
CA LEU A 335 -24.06 1.35 -0.65
C LEU A 335 -24.08 1.39 -2.17
N LEU A 336 -22.97 1.79 -2.82
CA LEU A 336 -22.87 1.81 -4.27
C LEU A 336 -23.00 0.43 -4.93
N THR A 337 -22.71 -0.63 -4.18
CA THR A 337 -22.78 -2.03 -4.63
C THR A 337 -24.20 -2.60 -4.50
N ASP A 338 -25.13 -1.87 -3.88
CA ASP A 338 -26.42 -2.44 -3.50
C ASP A 338 -27.28 -2.88 -4.69
N ASP A 339 -27.11 -2.24 -5.85
CA ASP A 339 -27.89 -2.58 -7.05
C ASP A 339 -27.33 -3.79 -7.81
N VAL A 340 -26.18 -4.35 -7.42
CA VAL A 340 -25.53 -5.46 -8.14
C VAL A 340 -26.40 -6.73 -8.17
N SER A 341 -27.03 -7.09 -7.04
CA SER A 341 -27.88 -8.29 -6.94
C SER A 341 -29.10 -8.25 -7.85
N CYS A 342 -29.59 -7.07 -8.25
CA CYS A 342 -30.73 -6.98 -9.16
C CYS A 342 -30.41 -7.52 -10.56
N HIS A 343 -29.13 -7.64 -10.89
CA HIS A 343 -28.63 -7.96 -12.23
C HIS A 343 -28.02 -9.37 -12.31
N ILE A 344 -27.72 -9.98 -11.16
CA ILE A 344 -27.16 -11.33 -11.06
C ILE A 344 -28.22 -12.25 -10.46
N ILE A 345 -28.72 -13.21 -11.25
CA ILE A 345 -29.54 -14.31 -10.75
C ILE A 345 -28.60 -15.29 -10.06
N VAL A 346 -28.80 -15.45 -8.77
CA VAL A 346 -28.27 -16.57 -7.99
C VAL A 346 -29.46 -17.50 -7.70
N ASN A 347 -29.34 -18.79 -8.01
CA ASN A 347 -30.27 -19.82 -7.49
C ASN A 347 -30.07 -19.94 -5.98
N THR A 348 -30.64 -19.01 -5.24
CA THR A 348 -30.67 -19.05 -3.80
C THR A 348 -31.78 -20.01 -3.38
N GLU A 349 -31.44 -21.23 -2.98
CA GLU A 349 -32.37 -22.14 -2.28
C GLU A 349 -32.81 -21.62 -0.90
N LEU A 350 -32.35 -20.43 -0.49
CA LEU A 350 -32.60 -19.87 0.84
C LEU A 350 -33.86 -18.97 0.85
N LYS A 351 -35.03 -19.59 1.08
CA LYS A 351 -36.25 -18.94 1.62
C LYS A 351 -36.14 -18.67 3.14
N GLY A 352 -34.99 -18.18 3.61
CA GLY A 352 -34.78 -17.86 5.02
C GLY A 352 -34.85 -16.35 5.24
N ASP A 353 -35.75 -15.90 6.12
CA ASP A 353 -35.83 -14.53 6.61
C ASP A 353 -34.56 -14.13 7.38
N PHE A 354 -33.50 -13.76 6.66
CA PHE A 354 -32.36 -13.07 7.26
C PHE A 354 -32.48 -11.57 6.97
N THR A 355 -33.34 -10.88 7.73
CA THR A 355 -33.27 -9.42 7.84
C THR A 355 -32.02 -9.05 8.63
N PHE A 356 -30.92 -8.72 7.94
CA PHE A 356 -29.76 -8.03 8.52
C PHE A 356 -30.10 -6.54 8.75
N LYS A 357 -31.06 -6.29 9.63
CA LYS A 357 -31.24 -5.00 10.29
C LYS A 357 -31.39 -5.25 11.78
N GLU A 358 -30.43 -4.76 12.54
CA GLU A 358 -30.52 -4.52 13.99
C GLU A 358 -30.57 -5.75 14.92
N SER A 359 -29.72 -6.76 14.72
CA SER A 359 -29.35 -7.67 15.80
C SER A 359 -27.93 -7.36 16.27
N GLY A 360 -27.82 -7.02 17.56
CA GLY A 360 -26.71 -6.25 18.15
C GLY A 360 -25.33 -6.91 18.24
N ASN A 361 -24.89 -7.74 17.28
CA ASN A 361 -23.52 -8.28 17.28
C ASN A 361 -22.88 -8.57 15.92
N VAL A 362 -23.56 -8.43 14.77
CA VAL A 362 -22.92 -8.65 13.46
C VAL A 362 -23.39 -7.61 12.45
N SER A 363 -22.79 -6.43 12.52
CA SER A 363 -22.85 -5.43 11.45
C SER A 363 -21.49 -5.44 10.74
N LEU A 364 -21.50 -5.67 9.43
CA LEU A 364 -20.28 -5.85 8.62
C LEU A 364 -19.53 -4.53 8.35
N MET A 365 -20.21 -3.39 8.57
CA MET A 365 -19.65 -2.05 8.35
C MET A 365 -20.10 -1.11 9.46
N GLN A 366 -19.14 -0.53 10.19
CA GLN A 366 -19.46 0.54 11.13
C GLN A 366 -20.00 1.77 10.39
N THR A 367 -21.20 2.22 10.77
CA THR A 367 -21.77 3.44 10.19
C THR A 367 -20.99 4.68 10.64
N PRO A 368 -20.76 5.67 9.74
CA PRO A 368 -20.10 6.91 10.12
C PRO A 368 -20.91 7.67 11.18
N THR A 369 -20.26 8.09 12.26
CA THR A 369 -20.92 8.83 13.36
C THR A 369 -21.62 10.11 12.87
N ASP A 370 -22.72 10.52 13.51
CA ASP A 370 -23.44 11.76 13.16
C ASP A 370 -22.59 13.02 13.32
N LYS A 371 -21.59 13.00 14.21
CA LYS A 371 -20.59 14.06 14.34
C LYS A 371 -19.75 14.20 13.07
N PHE A 372 -19.38 13.08 12.45
CA PHE A 372 -18.62 13.04 11.21
C PHE A 372 -19.48 13.41 9.99
N ARG A 373 -20.73 12.92 9.91
CA ARG A 373 -21.70 13.34 8.88
C ARG A 373 -21.89 14.86 8.88
N ARG A 374 -22.00 15.47 10.06
CA ARG A 374 -22.04 16.94 10.23
C ARG A 374 -20.71 17.62 9.86
N GLY A 375 -19.58 17.03 10.24
CA GLY A 375 -18.24 17.52 9.86
C GLY A 375 -18.04 17.59 8.36
N LEU A 376 -18.39 16.53 7.63
CA LEU A 376 -18.33 16.47 6.17
C LEU A 376 -19.29 17.47 5.49
N ARG A 377 -20.54 17.57 5.95
CA ARG A 377 -21.51 18.55 5.45
C ARG A 377 -21.06 20.00 5.64
N SER A 378 -20.31 20.27 6.71
CA SER A 378 -19.85 21.62 7.03
C SER A 378 -18.58 22.05 6.29
N GLY A 379 -17.95 21.17 5.50
CA GLY A 379 -16.68 21.45 4.80
C GLY A 379 -15.51 21.80 5.73
N ARG A 380 -15.66 21.64 7.06
CA ARG A 380 -14.58 21.83 8.02
C ARG A 380 -13.54 20.76 7.78
N LYS A 381 -12.48 21.17 7.08
CA LYS A 381 -11.26 20.40 6.79
C LYS A 381 -11.04 19.29 7.81
N LEU A 382 -11.00 18.06 7.30
CA LEU A 382 -10.54 16.84 7.98
C LEU A 382 -9.10 16.94 8.52
N ASN A 383 -8.46 18.11 8.42
CA ASN A 383 -7.15 18.45 9.00
C ASN A 383 -7.27 18.93 10.45
N HIS A 384 -8.11 18.29 11.27
CA HIS A 384 -7.84 18.36 12.71
C HIS A 384 -6.89 17.23 13.06
N VAL A 385 -5.60 17.52 12.93
CA VAL A 385 -4.58 16.89 13.77
C VAL A 385 -5.04 17.12 15.20
N SER A 386 -5.77 16.13 15.76
CA SER A 386 -6.04 16.12 17.19
C SER A 386 -4.69 16.21 17.89
N GLY A 387 -4.58 16.90 19.03
CA GLY A 387 -3.32 17.02 19.78
C GLY A 387 -2.62 15.69 20.10
N LYS A 388 -3.29 14.54 19.88
CA LYS A 388 -2.69 13.21 19.87
C LYS A 388 -1.65 13.00 18.78
N GLY A 389 -1.73 13.66 17.62
CA GLY A 389 -0.71 13.57 16.55
C GLY A 389 0.62 14.18 16.98
N PHE A 390 0.58 15.32 17.68
CA PHE A 390 1.76 15.94 18.29
C PHE A 390 2.36 15.06 19.39
N ILE A 391 1.51 14.49 20.27
CA ILE A 391 1.96 13.59 21.33
C ILE A 391 2.51 12.27 20.77
N GLN A 392 1.93 11.76 19.68
CA GLN A 392 2.41 10.56 19.00
C GLN A 392 3.72 10.82 18.24
N ALA A 393 3.86 11.97 17.58
CA ALA A 393 5.11 12.45 17.00
C ALA A 393 6.20 12.61 18.08
N LEU A 394 5.86 13.13 19.27
CA LEU A 394 6.75 13.17 20.44
C LEU A 394 7.11 11.76 20.96
N SER A 395 6.17 10.81 20.90
CA SER A 395 6.42 9.42 21.31
C SER A 395 7.32 8.67 20.34
N GLU A 396 7.16 8.93 19.03
CA GLU A 396 8.02 8.39 17.97
C GLU A 396 9.40 9.08 17.97
N ALA A 397 9.46 10.34 18.40
CA ALA A 397 10.70 11.05 18.67
C ALA A 397 11.44 10.56 19.92
N LYS A 398 10.86 9.71 20.79
CA LYS A 398 11.55 9.21 22.00
C LYS A 398 12.87 8.52 21.68
N TYR A 399 12.89 7.63 20.70
CA TYR A 399 14.13 6.93 20.32
C TYR A 399 15.16 7.92 19.77
N PHE A 400 14.72 8.92 19.01
CA PHE A 400 15.60 9.96 18.48
C PHE A 400 16.14 10.90 19.56
N ILE A 401 15.29 11.38 20.49
CA ILE A 401 15.69 12.21 21.63
C ILE A 401 16.66 11.43 22.52
N VAL A 402 16.41 10.15 22.77
CA VAL A 402 17.31 9.28 23.53
C VAL A 402 18.64 9.10 22.79
N THR A 403 18.65 8.82 21.49
CA THR A 403 19.88 8.71 20.70
C THR A 403 20.65 10.04 20.64
N PHE A 404 19.95 11.17 20.46
CA PHE A 404 20.53 12.51 20.50
C PHE A 404 21.16 12.80 21.86
N LEU A 405 20.44 12.55 22.96
CA LEU A 405 20.94 12.73 24.31
C LEU A 405 22.14 11.84 24.58
N LEU A 406 22.13 10.58 24.13
CA LEU A 406 23.27 9.66 24.27
C LEU A 406 24.50 10.14 23.50
N ILE A 407 24.35 10.57 22.25
CA ILE A 407 25.45 11.09 21.44
C ILE A 407 25.96 12.41 22.05
N PHE A 408 25.07 13.31 22.43
CA PHE A 408 25.42 14.59 23.05
C PHE A 408 26.11 14.40 24.41
N LEU A 409 25.59 13.52 25.27
CA LEU A 409 26.20 13.19 26.56
C LEU A 409 27.55 12.50 26.37
N ALA A 410 27.68 11.55 25.43
CA ALA A 410 28.96 10.91 25.13
C ALA A 410 29.99 11.93 24.64
N SER A 411 29.56 12.87 23.79
CA SER A 411 30.38 13.99 23.30
C SER A 411 30.83 14.92 24.42
N PHE A 412 29.91 15.27 25.32
CA PHE A 412 30.16 16.13 26.47
C PHE A 412 31.08 15.45 27.50
N TRP A 413 30.88 14.16 27.77
CA TRP A 413 31.75 13.39 28.66
C TRP A 413 33.14 13.19 28.07
N TYR A 414 33.25 12.91 26.78
CA TYR A 414 34.55 12.84 26.09
C TYR A 414 35.28 14.19 26.16
N ALA A 415 34.58 15.30 25.91
CA ALA A 415 35.11 16.64 26.09
C ALA A 415 35.64 16.88 27.52
N LEU A 416 34.86 16.50 28.53
CA LEU A 416 35.22 16.65 29.94
C LEU A 416 36.47 15.83 30.28
N LEU A 417 36.50 14.55 29.90
CA LEU A 417 37.62 13.62 30.13
C LEU A 417 38.89 14.05 29.39
N ALA A 418 38.73 14.60 28.19
CA ALA A 418 39.82 15.16 27.40
C ALA A 418 40.43 16.40 28.06
N THR A 419 39.60 17.29 28.62
CA THR A 419 40.07 18.49 29.33
C THR A 419 40.65 18.20 30.72
N SER A 420 40.24 17.12 31.37
CA SER A 420 40.76 16.73 32.69
C SER A 420 42.10 15.97 32.63
N GLY A 421 42.68 15.79 31.43
CA GLY A 421 43.98 15.14 31.24
C GLY A 421 43.98 13.63 31.53
N ILE A 422 42.81 12.99 31.54
CA ILE A 422 42.66 11.56 31.86
C ILE A 422 42.99 10.68 30.63
N ILE A 423 42.90 11.24 29.43
CA ILE A 423 43.24 10.56 28.17
C ILE A 423 44.71 10.88 27.84
N PRO A 424 45.64 9.91 27.80
CA PRO A 424 47.04 10.13 27.44
C PRO A 424 47.20 10.53 25.97
N ASP A 425 48.21 11.35 25.63
CA ASP A 425 48.54 11.82 24.27
C ASP A 425 47.42 12.54 23.51
N ASN A 426 46.67 13.38 24.22
CA ASN A 426 45.47 14.02 23.70
C ASN A 426 45.79 15.35 22.98
N ASP A 427 45.82 15.35 21.64
CA ASP A 427 46.04 16.57 20.86
C ASP A 427 44.84 17.54 20.99
N PRO A 428 45.03 18.74 21.56
CA PRO A 428 43.96 19.71 21.77
C PRO A 428 43.28 20.14 20.47
N VAL A 429 44.01 20.12 19.35
CA VAL A 429 43.50 20.49 18.03
C VAL A 429 42.53 19.43 17.53
N ILE A 430 42.88 18.14 17.62
CA ILE A 430 42.03 17.02 17.21
C ILE A 430 40.74 16.98 18.03
N ASN A 431 40.82 17.25 19.34
CA ASN A 431 39.64 17.35 20.20
C ASN A 431 38.73 18.52 19.84
N SER A 432 39.29 19.67 19.48
CA SER A 432 38.48 20.82 19.05
C SER A 432 37.69 20.53 17.77
N TYR A 433 38.29 19.81 16.82
CA TYR A 433 37.61 19.37 15.60
C TYR A 433 36.54 18.32 15.89
N PHE A 434 36.81 17.38 16.79
CA PHE A 434 35.84 16.36 17.19
C PHE A 434 34.64 16.97 17.93
N GLN A 435 34.86 17.90 18.86
CA GLN A 435 33.80 18.64 19.54
C GLN A 435 32.98 19.49 18.57
N ALA A 436 33.63 20.24 17.68
CA ALA A 436 32.93 21.03 16.66
C ALA A 436 32.05 20.15 15.77
N LEU A 437 32.56 18.98 15.35
CA LEU A 437 31.81 18.03 14.55
C LEU A 437 30.57 17.51 15.29
N LEU A 438 30.70 17.17 16.57
CA LEU A 438 29.61 16.65 17.38
C LEU A 438 28.54 17.71 17.66
N ILE A 439 28.94 18.96 17.91
CA ILE A 439 28.02 20.10 18.04
C ILE A 439 27.25 20.35 16.73
N ILE A 440 27.93 20.29 15.58
CA ILE A 440 27.29 20.43 14.26
C ILE A 440 26.28 19.30 14.05
N ILE A 441 26.64 18.05 14.35
CA ILE A 441 25.72 16.91 14.26
C ILE A 441 24.51 17.13 15.17
N SER A 442 24.69 17.63 16.38
CA SER A 442 23.60 17.93 17.31
C SER A 442 22.68 19.04 16.81
N VAL A 443 23.21 20.17 16.34
CA VAL A 443 22.41 21.30 15.84
C VAL A 443 21.64 20.90 14.58
N VAL A 444 22.28 20.18 13.65
CA VAL A 444 21.62 19.66 12.43
C VAL A 444 20.51 18.67 12.80
N SER A 445 20.72 17.82 13.81
CA SER A 445 19.71 16.87 14.31
C SER A 445 18.48 17.56 14.88
N VAL A 446 18.64 18.66 15.63
CA VAL A 446 17.54 19.45 16.20
C VAL A 446 16.78 20.23 15.11
N TYR A 447 17.50 20.82 14.15
CA TYR A 447 16.89 21.53 13.02
C TYR A 447 16.02 20.58 12.17
N LEU A 448 16.47 19.34 11.98
CA LEU A 448 15.71 18.32 11.26
C LEU A 448 14.46 17.84 12.01
N MET A 449 14.50 17.78 13.34
CA MET A 449 13.30 17.52 14.16
C MET A 449 12.23 18.59 13.95
N PHE A 450 12.65 19.85 13.80
CA PHE A 450 11.73 20.96 13.53
C PHE A 450 11.12 20.88 12.12
N LEU A 451 11.89 20.39 11.14
CA LEU A 451 11.41 20.21 9.76
C LEU A 451 10.48 18.98 9.61
N THR A 452 10.76 17.87 10.30
CA THR A 452 9.95 16.64 10.21
C THR A 452 8.67 16.71 11.05
N SER A 453 8.63 17.52 12.11
CA SER A 453 7.40 17.76 12.89
C SER A 453 6.42 18.74 12.22
N MET A 454 6.85 19.43 11.18
CA MET A 454 6.06 20.37 10.37
C MET A 454 5.53 19.70 9.08
N ASP A 455 5.09 18.45 9.19
CA ASP A 455 4.63 17.59 8.07
C ASP A 455 3.51 18.23 7.21
N ASP A 456 2.74 19.17 7.76
CA ASP A 456 1.67 19.84 7.02
C ASP A 456 2.09 21.14 6.29
N TYR A 457 3.27 21.71 6.57
CA TYR A 457 3.65 23.03 6.03
C TYR A 457 4.69 23.00 4.91
N ILE A 458 5.39 21.88 4.70
CA ILE A 458 6.47 21.78 3.72
C ILE A 458 6.19 20.69 2.69
N HIS A 459 5.10 20.85 1.96
CA HIS A 459 4.89 20.12 0.70
C HIS A 459 5.74 20.66 -0.46
N HIS A 460 6.56 21.70 -0.24
CA HIS A 460 7.27 22.39 -1.33
C HIS A 460 8.79 22.53 -1.22
N VAL A 461 9.42 22.26 -0.08
CA VAL A 461 10.89 22.30 0.04
C VAL A 461 11.48 20.89 -0.02
N ASP A 462 11.71 20.50 -1.27
CA ASP A 462 12.61 19.50 -1.81
C ASP A 462 13.01 18.29 -0.94
N MET A 463 12.35 17.18 -1.28
CA MET A 463 12.79 15.80 -1.04
C MET A 463 14.29 15.54 -1.34
N VAL A 464 14.91 16.38 -2.19
CA VAL A 464 16.35 16.35 -2.51
C VAL A 464 17.19 16.88 -1.35
N ILE A 465 16.79 17.97 -0.69
CA ILE A 465 17.48 18.54 0.47
C ILE A 465 17.35 17.58 1.65
N ALA A 466 16.15 17.02 1.86
CA ALA A 466 15.93 15.98 2.87
C ALA A 466 16.82 14.75 2.60
N LYS A 467 16.89 14.26 1.35
CA LYS A 467 17.75 13.12 0.97
C LYS A 467 19.25 13.42 1.10
N LEU A 468 19.69 14.62 0.75
CA LEU A 468 21.09 15.03 0.87
C LEU A 468 21.51 15.10 2.34
N ILE A 469 20.66 15.68 3.19
CA ILE A 469 20.93 15.78 4.63
C ILE A 469 20.86 14.40 5.29
N HIS A 470 19.93 13.52 4.88
CA HIS A 470 19.88 12.14 5.35
C HIS A 470 21.09 11.31 4.92
N LEU A 471 21.59 11.48 3.68
CA LEU A 471 22.82 10.84 3.21
C LEU A 471 24.03 11.25 4.06
N ILE A 472 24.14 12.55 4.36
CA ILE A 472 25.19 13.11 5.24
C ILE A 472 25.08 12.49 6.65
N LEU A 473 23.87 12.37 7.20
CA LEU A 473 23.63 11.70 8.49
C LEU A 473 23.96 10.21 8.47
N SER A 474 23.63 9.47 7.41
CA SER A 474 24.00 8.06 7.28
C SER A 474 25.51 7.87 7.18
N LEU A 475 26.21 8.78 6.50
CA LEU A 475 27.68 8.83 6.48
C LEU A 475 28.25 9.10 7.87
N PHE A 476 27.69 10.04 8.63
CA PHE A 476 28.11 10.29 10.02
C PHE A 476 27.83 9.10 10.94
N TYR A 477 26.72 8.39 10.73
CA TYR A 477 26.39 7.19 11.52
C TYR A 477 27.35 6.04 11.22
N LEU A 478 27.71 5.84 9.96
CA LEU A 478 28.74 4.87 9.55
C LEU A 478 30.11 5.25 10.14
N LEU A 479 30.45 6.52 10.15
CA LEU A 479 31.69 7.01 10.75
C LEU A 479 31.71 6.73 12.26
N ALA A 480 30.60 7.02 12.96
CA ALA A 480 30.44 6.79 14.39
C ALA A 480 30.56 5.30 14.75
N ILE A 481 29.93 4.42 13.97
CA ILE A 481 30.05 2.97 14.12
C ILE A 481 31.49 2.51 13.87
N GLY A 482 32.14 3.03 12.83
CA GLY A 482 33.55 2.75 12.53
C GLY A 482 34.48 3.16 13.66
N THR A 483 34.29 4.35 14.23
CA THR A 483 35.06 4.81 15.40
C THR A 483 34.78 3.97 16.64
N ALA A 484 33.53 3.58 16.91
CA ALA A 484 33.21 2.71 18.03
C ALA A 484 33.85 1.32 17.88
N ALA A 485 33.83 0.75 16.67
CA ALA A 485 34.49 -0.52 16.36
C ALA A 485 36.02 -0.41 16.53
N ALA A 486 36.63 0.68 16.07
CA ALA A 486 38.06 0.93 16.24
C ALA A 486 38.45 1.07 17.72
N ILE A 487 37.63 1.73 18.53
CA ILE A 487 37.83 1.85 19.99
C ILE A 487 37.73 0.47 20.65
N VAL A 488 36.73 -0.33 20.30
CA VAL A 488 36.59 -1.70 20.84
C VAL A 488 37.77 -2.58 20.44
N ILE A 489 38.21 -2.52 19.18
CA ILE A 489 39.39 -3.25 18.71
C ILE A 489 40.65 -2.77 19.44
N GLY A 490 40.82 -1.46 19.62
CA GLY A 490 41.93 -0.89 20.39
C GLY A 490 41.92 -1.37 21.84
N LEU A 491 40.77 -1.35 22.51
CA LEU A 491 40.61 -1.87 23.87
C LEU A 491 40.92 -3.37 23.96
N VAL A 492 40.49 -4.16 22.98
CA VAL A 492 40.81 -5.60 22.88
C VAL A 492 42.31 -5.82 22.69
N ILE A 493 42.97 -5.03 21.84
CA ILE A 493 44.42 -5.10 21.64
C ILE A 493 45.18 -4.71 22.91
N ILE A 494 44.74 -3.68 23.63
CA ILE A 494 45.34 -3.26 24.92
C ILE A 494 45.18 -4.38 25.96
N LEU A 495 43.98 -4.99 26.05
CA LEU A 495 43.71 -6.14 26.93
C LEU A 495 44.59 -7.35 26.59
N LEU A 496 44.84 -7.62 25.31
CA LEU A 496 45.68 -8.74 24.86
C LEU A 496 47.19 -8.48 24.98
N THR A 497 47.63 -7.23 24.92
CA THR A 497 49.05 -6.86 24.96
C THR A 497 49.56 -6.43 26.34
N GLY A 498 48.67 -6.26 27.32
CA GLY A 498 49.01 -6.04 28.73
C GLY A 498 49.73 -4.72 29.03
N ARG A 499 49.79 -3.78 28.09
CA ARG A 499 50.39 -2.46 28.31
C ARG A 499 49.33 -1.49 28.81
N PHE A 500 49.21 -1.40 30.14
CA PHE A 500 48.65 -0.24 30.81
C PHE A 500 49.82 0.67 31.18
N THR A 501 50.07 1.70 30.37
CA THR A 501 50.92 2.85 30.71
C THR A 501 50.24 4.09 30.23
#